data_AF-A0A7C4GLJ9-F1
#
_entry.id   AF-A0A7C4GLJ9-F1
#
_cell.length_a   1.000
_cell.length_b   1.000
_cell.length_c   1.000
_cell.angle_alpha   90.00
_cell.angle_beta   90.00
_cell.angle_gamma   90.00
#
_symmetry.space_group_name_H-M   'P 1'
#
loop_
_entity.id
_entity.type
_entity.pdbx_description
1 polymer ?
#
loop_
_entity_poly.entity_id
_entity_poly.type
_entity_poly.pdbx_seq_one_letter_code
_entity_poly.pdbx_strand_id
1 'polypeptide(L)'
;MNKWEKQSGVSPSEDLLRLLRELPDMDVESYLDAVSKPLPECFRVNTLKLPESRIIDLLKSRGWSFERISWAKFGYRLIDGPEAGIGSSMEHMLGLIYIQGPISMIPAEVLEPMPG
;
A
#
# COMPACT_ATOMS: atom_id res chain seq x y z
N MET A 1 6.02 -24.20 16.81
CA MET A 1 5.20 -22.97 16.69
C MET A 1 5.84 -22.11 15.63
N ASN A 2 5.19 -22.03 14.47
CA ASN A 2 5.72 -21.41 13.25
C ASN A 2 5.77 -19.88 13.40
N LYS A 3 6.61 -19.21 12.60
CA LYS A 3 6.84 -17.76 12.71
C LYS A 3 5.55 -16.94 12.58
N TRP A 4 4.66 -17.35 11.69
CA TRP A 4 3.39 -16.68 11.41
C TRP A 4 2.34 -16.88 12.52
N GLU A 5 2.35 -18.00 13.25
CA GLU A 5 1.43 -18.25 14.39
C GLU A 5 1.62 -17.25 15.53
N LYS A 6 2.83 -16.74 15.70
CA LYS A 6 3.17 -15.78 16.75
C LYS A 6 2.73 -14.34 16.42
N GLN A 7 2.52 -14.01 15.15
CA GLN A 7 2.30 -12.63 14.69
C GLN A 7 0.83 -12.28 14.50
N SER A 8 0.01 -13.19 13.96
CA SER A 8 -1.40 -12.93 13.67
C SER A 8 -2.35 -13.27 14.82
N GLY A 9 -1.92 -14.14 15.75
CA GLY A 9 -2.81 -14.74 16.76
C GLY A 9 -3.91 -15.64 16.17
N VAL A 10 -3.89 -15.86 14.85
CA VAL A 10 -4.88 -16.64 14.10
C VAL A 10 -4.13 -17.68 13.26
N SER A 11 -4.43 -18.95 13.48
CA SER A 11 -3.92 -20.05 12.66
C SER A 11 -4.73 -20.17 11.36
N PRO A 12 -4.08 -20.43 10.21
CA PRO A 12 -4.74 -20.69 8.95
C PRO A 12 -5.57 -21.97 9.06
N SER A 13 -6.71 -22.01 8.39
CA SER A 13 -7.56 -23.20 8.34
C SER A 13 -6.90 -24.32 7.53
N GLU A 14 -7.27 -25.56 7.80
CA GLU A 14 -6.85 -26.71 7.00
C GLU A 14 -7.25 -26.57 5.53
N ASP A 15 -8.42 -25.98 5.24
CA ASP A 15 -8.87 -25.73 3.87
C ASP A 15 -7.93 -24.79 3.12
N LEU A 16 -7.46 -23.72 3.77
CA LEU A 16 -6.49 -22.79 3.19
C LEU A 16 -5.16 -23.50 2.94
N LEU A 17 -4.68 -24.27 3.91
CA LEU A 17 -3.43 -25.02 3.76
C LEU A 17 -3.51 -26.05 2.63
N ARG A 18 -4.66 -26.73 2.47
CA ARG A 18 -4.89 -27.64 1.35
C ARG A 18 -4.83 -26.90 0.01
N LEU A 19 -5.57 -25.79 -0.12
CA LEU A 19 -5.58 -24.98 -1.33
C LEU A 19 -4.17 -24.50 -1.71
N LEU A 20 -3.42 -23.96 -0.75
CA LEU A 20 -2.07 -23.45 -1.02
C LEU A 20 -1.12 -24.55 -1.47
N ARG A 21 -1.24 -25.78 -0.94
CA ARG A 21 -0.42 -26.93 -1.34
C ARG A 21 -0.78 -27.49 -2.72
N GLU A 22 -1.99 -27.25 -3.21
CA GLU A 22 -2.45 -27.67 -4.55
C GLU A 22 -2.00 -26.70 -5.66
N LEU A 23 -1.60 -25.47 -5.31
CA LEU A 23 -1.13 -24.48 -6.28
C LEU A 23 0.29 -24.84 -6.77
N PRO A 24 0.54 -24.80 -8.10
CA PRO A 24 1.86 -25.08 -8.65
C PRO A 24 2.88 -24.04 -8.19
N ASP A 25 4.10 -24.50 -7.91
CA ASP A 25 5.24 -23.67 -7.51
C ASP A 25 5.01 -22.78 -6.26
N MET A 26 4.04 -23.16 -5.41
CA MET A 26 3.67 -22.37 -4.24
C MET A 26 4.60 -22.63 -3.04
N ASP A 27 5.29 -21.58 -2.60
CA ASP A 27 5.97 -21.57 -1.30
C ASP A 27 4.97 -21.13 -0.21
N VAL A 28 4.34 -22.12 0.42
CA VAL A 28 3.33 -21.92 1.46
C VAL A 28 3.90 -21.17 2.66
N GLU A 29 5.15 -21.44 3.05
CA GLU A 29 5.76 -20.80 4.22
C GLU A 29 6.00 -19.31 3.97
N SER A 30 6.59 -18.98 2.81
CA SER A 30 6.82 -17.59 2.42
C SER A 30 5.51 -16.82 2.24
N TYR A 31 4.47 -17.45 1.68
CA TYR A 31 3.15 -16.84 1.59
C TYR A 31 2.58 -16.50 2.97
N LEU A 32 2.58 -17.47 3.89
CA LEU A 32 2.02 -17.28 5.23
C LEU A 32 2.80 -16.22 6.03
N ASP A 33 4.13 -16.16 5.87
CA ASP A 33 4.97 -15.11 6.47
C ASP A 33 4.73 -13.72 5.85
N ALA A 34 4.38 -13.64 4.57
CA ALA A 34 4.05 -12.37 3.91
C ALA A 34 2.68 -11.83 4.37
N VAL A 35 1.66 -12.67 4.40
CA VAL A 35 0.29 -12.25 4.78
C VAL A 35 0.14 -11.99 6.28
N SER A 36 1.05 -12.49 7.12
CA SER A 36 1.07 -12.16 8.56
C SER A 36 1.62 -10.78 8.85
N LYS A 37 2.25 -10.11 7.88
CA LYS A 37 2.81 -8.77 8.04
C LYS A 37 1.73 -7.71 7.78
N PRO A 38 1.75 -6.58 8.51
CA PRO A 38 0.89 -5.45 8.19
C PRO A 38 1.11 -4.97 6.76
N LEU A 39 0.02 -4.58 6.10
CA LEU A 39 0.12 -3.97 4.78
C LEU A 39 0.86 -2.64 4.86
N PRO A 40 1.71 -2.32 3.86
CA PRO A 40 2.37 -1.03 3.81
C PRO A 40 1.35 0.08 3.59
N GLU A 41 1.47 1.16 4.36
CA GLU A 41 0.64 2.36 4.16
C GLU A 41 1.10 3.09 2.89
N CYS A 42 0.16 3.37 2.00
CA CYS A 42 0.44 3.97 0.69
C CYS A 42 -0.59 5.06 0.37
N PHE A 43 -0.18 6.01 -0.47
CA PHE A 43 -1.06 7.06 -0.97
C PHE A 43 -0.85 7.31 -2.47
N ARG A 44 -1.86 7.86 -3.13
CA ARG A 44 -1.79 8.37 -4.50
C ARG A 44 -2.03 9.87 -4.53
N VAL A 45 -1.20 10.58 -5.27
CA VAL A 45 -1.31 12.03 -5.45
C VAL A 45 -2.46 12.38 -6.37
N ASN A 46 -3.25 13.39 -6.00
CA ASN A 46 -4.34 13.91 -6.81
C ASN A 46 -3.87 15.08 -7.68
N THR A 47 -3.43 14.76 -8.89
CA THR A 47 -2.94 15.76 -9.85
C THR A 47 -4.03 16.67 -10.42
N LEU A 48 -5.31 16.41 -10.15
CA LEU A 48 -6.41 17.32 -10.48
C LEU A 48 -6.46 18.54 -9.55
N LYS A 49 -5.87 18.43 -8.35
CA LYS A 49 -5.85 19.53 -7.36
C LYS A 49 -4.59 20.37 -7.44
N LEU A 50 -3.43 19.73 -7.60
CA LEU A 50 -2.13 20.41 -7.64
C LEU A 50 -1.09 19.52 -8.36
N PRO A 51 -0.05 20.09 -9.00
CA PRO A 51 1.03 19.28 -9.58
C PRO A 51 1.70 18.38 -8.55
N GLU A 52 2.11 17.19 -8.99
CA GLU A 52 2.73 16.18 -8.14
C GLU A 52 3.90 16.72 -7.32
N SER A 53 4.86 17.40 -7.98
CA SER A 53 6.04 17.96 -7.33
C SER A 53 5.69 18.86 -6.14
N ARG A 54 4.66 19.69 -6.27
CA ARG A 54 4.22 20.61 -5.21
C ARG A 54 3.61 19.87 -4.02
N ILE A 55 2.85 18.80 -4.26
CA ILE A 55 2.29 17.97 -3.19
C ILE A 55 3.40 17.20 -2.47
N ILE A 56 4.37 16.66 -3.22
CA ILE A 56 5.54 15.98 -2.67
C ILE A 56 6.39 16.92 -1.80
N ASP A 57 6.66 18.13 -2.28
CA ASP A 57 7.42 19.13 -1.51
C ASP A 57 6.68 19.52 -0.22
N LEU A 58 5.35 19.68 -0.29
CA LEU A 58 4.52 19.98 0.88
C LEU A 58 4.60 18.85 1.91
N LEU A 59 4.37 17.60 1.50
CA LEU A 59 4.44 16.45 2.40
C LEU A 59 5.84 16.32 3.05
N LYS A 60 6.92 16.46 2.26
CA LYS A 60 8.29 16.45 2.80
C LYS A 60 8.52 17.58 3.82
N SER A 61 8.03 18.79 3.53
CA SER A 61 8.14 19.93 4.46
C SER A 61 7.39 19.71 5.78
N ARG A 62 6.39 18.81 5.80
CA ARG A 62 5.65 18.39 7.00
C ARG A 62 6.21 17.14 7.68
N GLY A 63 7.40 16.70 7.28
CA GLY A 63 8.11 15.60 7.93
C GLY A 63 7.74 14.20 7.42
N TRP A 64 7.03 14.10 6.29
CA TRP A 64 6.73 12.80 5.69
C TRP A 64 7.91 12.28 4.86
N SER A 65 8.22 10.99 5.03
CA SER A 65 9.18 10.25 4.21
C SER A 65 8.46 9.12 3.45
N PHE A 66 8.74 9.01 2.17
CA PHE A 66 8.07 8.05 1.29
C PHE A 66 8.92 7.75 0.06
N GLU A 67 8.65 6.61 -0.55
CA GLU A 67 9.26 6.18 -1.81
C GLU A 67 8.20 6.00 -2.89
N ARG A 68 8.61 6.17 -4.16
CA ARG A 68 7.72 5.97 -5.30
C ARG A 68 7.48 4.48 -5.52
N ILE A 69 6.24 4.12 -5.78
CA ILE A 69 5.86 2.77 -6.22
C ILE A 69 6.13 2.66 -7.72
N SER A 70 6.89 1.66 -8.14
CA SER A 70 7.41 1.57 -9.52
C SER A 70 6.32 1.43 -10.60
N TRP A 71 5.19 0.82 -10.29
CA TRP A 71 4.08 0.60 -11.22
C TRP A 71 2.95 1.62 -11.12
N ALA A 72 3.00 2.57 -10.19
CA ALA A 72 1.94 3.56 -9.99
C ALA A 72 2.48 4.96 -10.28
N LYS A 73 1.96 5.62 -11.32
CA LYS A 73 2.49 6.89 -11.84
C LYS A 73 2.55 7.99 -10.78
N PHE A 74 1.57 8.00 -9.89
CA PHE A 74 1.43 8.97 -8.80
C PHE A 74 1.34 8.30 -7.42
N GLY A 75 1.80 7.05 -7.31
CA GLY A 75 1.69 6.22 -6.10
C GLY A 75 2.98 6.22 -5.28
N TYR A 76 2.81 6.29 -3.97
CA TYR A 76 3.91 6.37 -3.00
C TYR A 76 3.64 5.46 -1.80
N ARG A 77 4.70 4.81 -1.30
CA ARG A 77 4.70 4.04 -0.06
C ARG A 77 5.30 4.89 1.05
N LEU A 78 4.61 4.99 2.19
CA LEU A 78 5.14 5.66 3.37
C LEU A 78 6.27 4.86 4.01
N ILE A 79 7.30 5.59 4.42
CA ILE A 79 8.45 5.06 5.16
C ILE A 79 8.38 5.53 6.61
N ASP A 80 8.10 6.82 6.81
CA ASP A 80 8.02 7.43 8.13
C ASP A 80 7.19 8.72 8.09
N GLY A 81 6.74 9.19 9.26
CA GLY A 81 6.07 10.47 9.39
C GLY A 81 5.47 10.74 10.76
N PRO A 82 4.70 11.84 10.89
CA PRO A 82 4.01 12.22 12.10
C PRO A 82 3.13 11.10 12.71
N GLU A 83 3.09 11.04 14.05
CA GLU A 83 2.35 10.03 14.83
C GLU A 83 0.85 10.00 14.55
N ALA A 84 0.25 11.15 14.21
CA ALA A 84 -1.17 11.26 13.91
C ALA A 84 -1.63 10.48 12.65
N GLY A 85 -0.67 9.96 11.85
CA GLY A 85 -0.94 9.20 10.64
C GLY A 85 -1.33 10.07 9.45
N ILE A 86 -1.07 9.58 8.23
CA ILE A 86 -1.30 10.38 7.02
C ILE A 86 -2.78 10.65 6.76
N GLY A 87 -3.67 9.80 7.27
CA GLY A 87 -5.13 10.00 7.23
C GLY A 87 -5.60 11.25 7.94
N SER A 88 -4.86 11.71 8.94
CA SER A 88 -5.15 12.94 9.69
C SER A 88 -4.49 14.18 9.09
N SER A 89 -3.69 14.01 8.03
CA SER A 89 -2.97 15.12 7.39
C SER A 89 -3.93 16.09 6.70
N MET A 90 -3.52 17.36 6.62
CA MET A 90 -4.26 18.38 5.88
C MET A 90 -4.31 18.06 4.38
N GLU A 91 -3.28 17.44 3.83
CA GLU A 91 -3.21 16.98 2.45
C GLU A 91 -4.29 15.96 2.14
N HIS A 92 -4.51 15.01 3.06
CA HIS A 92 -5.61 14.04 2.93
C HIS A 92 -6.97 14.74 3.04
N MET A 93 -7.17 15.58 4.07
CA MET A 93 -8.43 16.29 4.29
C MET A 93 -8.81 17.23 3.13
N LEU A 94 -7.84 17.86 2.48
CA LEU A 94 -8.04 18.72 1.31
C LEU A 94 -8.18 17.93 -0.02
N GLY A 95 -8.03 16.60 0.02
CA GLY A 95 -8.11 15.73 -1.14
C GLY A 95 -6.91 15.87 -2.09
N LEU A 96 -5.76 16.32 -1.59
CA LEU A 96 -4.49 16.36 -2.35
C LEU A 96 -3.90 14.96 -2.51
N ILE A 97 -4.22 14.03 -1.61
CA ILE A 97 -3.81 12.63 -1.66
C ILE A 97 -4.97 11.71 -1.30
N TYR A 98 -4.92 10.47 -1.80
CA TYR A 98 -5.83 9.38 -1.46
C TYR A 98 -5.05 8.22 -0.85
N ILE A 99 -5.44 7.77 0.34
CA ILE A 99 -4.85 6.59 0.98
C ILE A 99 -5.45 5.34 0.34
N GLN A 100 -4.61 4.49 -0.22
CA GLN A 100 -5.04 3.26 -0.89
C GLN A 100 -3.90 2.24 -0.96
N GLY A 101 -4.25 0.95 -0.94
CA GLY A 101 -3.27 -0.11 -1.11
C GLY A 101 -2.56 -0.04 -2.47
N PRO A 102 -1.28 -0.46 -2.55
CA PRO A 102 -0.48 -0.33 -3.77
C PRO A 102 -1.04 -1.17 -4.94
N ILE A 103 -1.68 -2.30 -4.65
CA ILE A 103 -2.30 -3.19 -5.65
C ILE A 103 -3.58 -2.58 -6.24
N SER A 104 -4.34 -1.83 -5.44
CA SER A 104 -5.57 -1.15 -5.88
C SER A 104 -5.33 -0.09 -6.96
N MET A 105 -4.07 0.34 -7.14
CA MET A 105 -3.69 1.31 -8.17
C MET A 105 -3.56 0.67 -9.56
N ILE A 106 -3.23 -0.62 -9.63
CA ILE A 106 -2.91 -1.34 -10.89
C ILE A 106 -4.06 -1.27 -11.91
N PRO A 107 -5.33 -1.53 -11.55
CA PRO A 107 -6.41 -1.52 -12.55
C PRO A 107 -6.54 -0.20 -13.31
N ALA A 108 -6.31 0.93 -12.63
CA ALA A 108 -6.38 2.25 -13.25
C ALA A 108 -5.17 2.53 -14.16
N GLU A 109 -3.98 2.09 -13.77
CA GLU A 109 -2.76 2.23 -14.57
C GLU A 109 -2.83 1.37 -15.83
N VAL A 110 -3.31 0.12 -15.74
CA VAL A 110 -3.43 -0.80 -16.89
C VAL A 110 -4.56 -0.39 -17.84
N LEU A 111 -5.63 0.21 -17.33
CA LEU A 111 -6.74 0.67 -18.18
C LEU A 111 -6.35 1.85 -19.10
N GLU A 112 -5.34 2.64 -18.70
CA GLU A 112 -4.85 3.82 -19.43
C GLU A 112 -5.98 4.70 -20.01
N PRO A 113 -6.89 5.20 -19.15
CA PRO A 113 -8.05 5.95 -19.64
C PRO A 113 -7.63 7.27 -20.30
N MET A 114 -8.24 7.56 -21.44
CA MET A 114 -8.12 8.84 -22.14
C MET A 114 -9.25 9.79 -21.73
N PRO A 115 -9.03 11.12 -21.79
CA PRO A 115 -10.13 12.09 -21.67
C PRO A 115 -11.23 11.78 -22.71
N GLY A 116 -12.48 11.85 -22.27
CA GLY A 116 -13.66 11.67 -23.12
C GLY A 116 -14.03 12.91 -23.92
#